data_AF-A0A962VER2-F1
#
_entry.id   AF-A0A962VER2-F1
#
_cell.length_a   1.000
_cell.length_b   1.000
_cell.length_c   1.000
_cell.angle_alpha   90.00
_cell.angle_beta   90.00
_cell.angle_gamma   90.00
#
_symmetry.space_group_name_H-M   'P 1'
#
loop_
_entity.id
_entity.type
_entity.pdbx_description
1 polymer ?
#
loop_
_entity_poly.entity_id
_entity_poly.type
_entity_poly.pdbx_seq_one_letter_code
_entity_poly.pdbx_strand_id
1 'polypeptide(L)'
;MERYTLLFKGELLAESPLAISPPDTRKKRGRDQPQTLPVMSVFGEYGYIETVYVPAASIRGALRRCALRVVREALIAATGESTPLDLETHYFLSVGGVKGREKEDKLNLTRQLERRRRNPLISLFGAGDPWVQGRLCTQPAIPKTPLTLAATPIINGVRSDDFMRNPDQLIFIAPDEVASWLLMREQTTEVSTVKARQQSLRRAIAKANREADGDRAQTLAEELKQADEIVQNSANPVNLPLAGYHVIPKGARLEHGFILIDANAVEIGLFLAALKRFSTLPLLGGHRNHGCGLISAFWTVLLRRDDGSETQGDIRLSPYSEITLDSASELLLNAEQAWSAHAAKLCIADFSKSLGSAETA
;
A
#
# COMPACT_ATOMS: atom_id res chain seq x y z
N MET A 1 29.71 -3.20 19.16
CA MET A 1 28.57 -4.05 18.79
C MET A 1 28.79 -4.50 17.36
N GLU A 2 28.80 -5.79 17.13
CA GLU A 2 29.05 -6.38 15.81
C GLU A 2 27.97 -5.95 14.80
N ARG A 3 28.35 -5.93 13.53
CA ARG A 3 27.56 -5.36 12.43
C ARG A 3 27.57 -6.32 11.25
N TYR A 4 26.40 -6.55 10.66
CA TYR A 4 26.21 -7.53 9.60
C TYR A 4 25.53 -6.92 8.39
N THR A 5 25.88 -7.41 7.21
CA THR A 5 25.11 -7.16 5.98
C THR A 5 24.43 -8.45 5.55
N LEU A 6 23.11 -8.51 5.65
CA LEU A 6 22.30 -9.68 5.32
C LEU A 6 21.50 -9.42 4.04
N LEU A 7 21.51 -10.36 3.11
CA LEU A 7 20.70 -10.36 1.91
C LEU A 7 19.61 -11.43 2.05
N PHE A 8 18.36 -11.05 1.86
CA PHE A 8 17.22 -11.93 1.81
C PHE A 8 16.82 -12.04 0.34
N LYS A 9 17.13 -13.16 -0.30
CA LYS A 9 16.86 -13.37 -1.73
C LYS A 9 15.76 -14.40 -1.90
N GLY A 10 14.73 -14.07 -2.66
CA GLY A 10 13.69 -15.03 -2.98
C GLY A 10 12.51 -14.42 -3.70
N GLU A 11 11.32 -14.71 -3.24
CA GLU A 11 10.10 -14.39 -3.97
C GLU A 11 8.86 -14.32 -3.08
N LEU A 12 7.84 -13.67 -3.62
CA LEU A 12 6.48 -13.65 -3.12
C LEU A 12 5.58 -14.47 -4.04
N LEU A 13 4.59 -15.17 -3.47
CA LEU A 13 3.50 -15.81 -4.19
C LEU A 13 2.20 -15.08 -3.87
N ALA A 14 1.46 -14.68 -4.90
CA ALA A 14 0.12 -14.11 -4.76
C ALA A 14 -0.90 -15.20 -4.42
N GLU A 15 -1.26 -15.37 -3.15
CA GLU A 15 -2.26 -16.35 -2.70
C GLU A 15 -3.69 -15.88 -3.01
N SER A 16 -3.88 -14.57 -3.11
CA SER A 16 -5.06 -13.93 -3.68
C SER A 16 -4.65 -12.81 -4.64
N PRO A 17 -5.57 -12.25 -5.44
CA PRO A 17 -5.24 -11.17 -6.35
C PRO A 17 -4.63 -9.97 -5.62
N LEU A 18 -3.55 -9.39 -6.16
CA LEU A 18 -2.87 -8.24 -5.53
C LEU A 18 -3.33 -6.94 -6.19
N ALA A 19 -4.07 -6.14 -5.41
CA ALA A 19 -4.52 -4.82 -5.82
C ALA A 19 -3.61 -3.73 -5.21
N ILE A 20 -2.60 -3.30 -5.95
CA ILE A 20 -1.79 -2.14 -5.57
C ILE A 20 -2.23 -0.98 -6.45
N SER A 21 -2.71 0.11 -5.86
CA SER A 21 -3.06 1.31 -6.63
C SER A 21 -2.23 2.48 -6.13
N PRO A 22 -1.46 3.16 -7.01
CA PRO A 22 -0.86 4.42 -6.64
C PRO A 22 -1.94 5.43 -6.22
N PRO A 23 -1.63 6.31 -5.25
CA PRO A 23 -2.50 7.45 -4.97
C PRO A 23 -2.74 8.26 -6.25
N ASP A 24 -3.95 8.82 -6.38
CA ASP A 24 -4.38 9.69 -7.48
C ASP A 24 -4.55 9.07 -8.88
N THR A 25 -4.44 7.73 -9.05
CA THR A 25 -4.75 7.08 -10.34
C THR A 25 -6.15 7.40 -10.86
N ARG A 26 -7.16 7.43 -9.98
CA ARG A 26 -8.54 7.84 -10.33
C ARG A 26 -8.66 9.32 -10.71
N LYS A 27 -7.86 10.21 -10.11
CA LYS A 27 -7.90 11.65 -10.45
C LYS A 27 -7.41 11.91 -11.86
N LYS A 28 -6.43 11.13 -12.34
CA LYS A 28 -5.82 11.30 -13.66
C LYS A 28 -6.61 10.66 -14.81
N ARG A 29 -7.35 9.57 -14.55
CA ARG A 29 -8.03 8.77 -15.59
C ARG A 29 -9.55 8.94 -15.66
N GLY A 30 -10.14 9.64 -14.69
CA GLY A 30 -11.59 9.79 -14.58
C GLY A 30 -12.23 8.72 -13.68
N ARG A 31 -13.43 9.02 -13.16
CA ARG A 31 -14.11 8.17 -12.15
C ARG A 31 -14.59 6.83 -12.69
N ASP A 32 -14.80 6.73 -14.01
CA ASP A 32 -15.38 5.56 -14.67
C ASP A 32 -14.36 4.56 -15.20
N GLN A 33 -13.05 4.82 -15.00
CA GLN A 33 -11.98 3.90 -15.41
C GLN A 33 -11.48 3.04 -14.24
N PRO A 34 -11.09 1.78 -14.50
CA PRO A 34 -10.49 0.93 -13.49
C PRO A 34 -9.23 1.56 -12.88
N GLN A 35 -9.04 1.37 -11.57
CA GLN A 35 -7.76 1.70 -10.94
C GLN A 35 -6.66 0.83 -11.51
N THR A 36 -5.53 1.42 -11.86
CA THR A 36 -4.40 0.69 -12.46
C THR A 36 -3.39 0.26 -11.42
N LEU A 37 -2.64 -0.79 -11.76
CA LEU A 37 -1.42 -1.17 -11.06
C LEU A 37 -0.27 -0.21 -11.39
N PRO A 38 0.75 -0.10 -10.51
CA PRO A 38 2.04 0.49 -10.86
C PRO A 38 2.69 -0.31 -11.99
N VAL A 39 3.29 0.39 -12.95
CA VAL A 39 4.06 -0.19 -14.06
C VAL A 39 5.51 0.31 -14.02
N MET A 40 6.44 -0.53 -14.45
CA MET A 40 7.85 -0.18 -14.63
C MET A 40 8.44 -0.89 -15.85
N SER A 41 9.51 -0.35 -16.40
CA SER A 41 10.29 -1.02 -17.45
C SER A 41 11.39 -1.88 -16.84
N VAL A 42 11.47 -3.13 -17.28
CA VAL A 42 12.56 -4.06 -16.96
C VAL A 42 13.31 -4.42 -18.24
N PHE A 43 14.60 -4.73 -18.13
CA PHE A 43 15.38 -5.18 -19.29
C PHE A 43 15.18 -6.69 -19.46
N GLY A 44 14.55 -7.09 -20.57
CA GLY A 44 14.38 -8.48 -20.99
C GLY A 44 15.35 -8.85 -22.12
N GLU A 45 15.18 -10.06 -22.66
CA GLU A 45 16.05 -10.64 -23.70
C GLU A 45 16.17 -9.76 -24.96
N TYR A 46 15.06 -9.12 -25.38
CA TYR A 46 14.99 -8.30 -26.59
C TYR A 46 14.87 -6.80 -26.31
N GLY A 47 15.25 -6.35 -25.11
CA GLY A 47 15.21 -4.94 -24.70
C GLY A 47 14.22 -4.64 -23.57
N TYR A 48 13.77 -3.40 -23.49
CA TYR A 48 12.88 -2.97 -22.40
C TYR A 48 11.46 -3.53 -22.56
N ILE A 49 10.96 -4.15 -21.50
CA ILE A 49 9.60 -4.69 -21.39
C ILE A 49 8.90 -4.00 -20.22
N GLU A 50 7.67 -3.51 -20.45
CA GLU A 50 6.84 -2.98 -19.36
C GLU A 50 6.22 -4.14 -18.56
N THR A 51 6.30 -4.05 -17.24
CA THR A 51 5.63 -4.99 -16.33
C THR A 51 4.97 -4.25 -15.18
N VAL A 52 3.85 -4.80 -14.71
CA VAL A 52 3.30 -4.43 -13.40
C VAL A 52 4.21 -4.91 -12.29
N TYR A 53 4.16 -4.26 -11.12
CA TYR A 53 4.95 -4.64 -9.96
C TYR A 53 4.31 -4.19 -8.66
N VAL A 54 4.75 -4.78 -7.54
CA VAL A 54 4.46 -4.25 -6.20
C VAL A 54 5.61 -3.33 -5.78
N PRO A 55 5.37 -2.03 -5.55
CA PRO A 55 6.41 -1.10 -5.15
C PRO A 55 7.03 -1.48 -3.81
N ALA A 56 8.35 -1.28 -3.70
CA ALA A 56 9.10 -1.49 -2.47
C ALA A 56 8.48 -0.74 -1.28
N ALA A 57 7.98 0.48 -1.51
CA ALA A 57 7.33 1.29 -0.48
C ALA A 57 6.07 0.64 0.10
N SER A 58 5.31 -0.12 -0.69
CA SER A 58 4.10 -0.82 -0.22
C SER A 58 4.47 -1.93 0.77
N ILE A 59 5.49 -2.72 0.44
CA ILE A 59 5.99 -3.82 1.27
C ILE A 59 6.67 -3.25 2.52
N ARG A 60 7.59 -2.30 2.33
CA ARG A 60 8.30 -1.61 3.41
C ARG A 60 7.34 -0.97 4.40
N GLY A 61 6.30 -0.27 3.92
CA GLY A 61 5.32 0.38 4.77
C GLY A 61 4.47 -0.61 5.57
N ALA A 62 4.11 -1.77 4.97
CA ALA A 62 3.43 -2.84 5.68
C ALA A 62 4.30 -3.40 6.82
N LEU A 63 5.56 -3.72 6.52
CA LEU A 63 6.51 -4.22 7.52
C LEU A 63 6.81 -3.19 8.62
N ARG A 64 6.98 -1.92 8.28
CA ARG A 64 7.20 -0.83 9.25
C ARG A 64 6.06 -0.75 10.26
N ARG A 65 4.81 -0.86 9.80
CA ARG A 65 3.64 -0.89 10.70
C ARG A 65 3.60 -2.13 11.57
N CYS A 66 4.01 -3.29 11.06
CA CYS A 66 4.18 -4.49 11.88
C CYS A 66 5.27 -4.30 12.94
N ALA A 67 6.43 -3.75 12.58
CA ALA A 67 7.51 -3.43 13.51
C ALA A 67 7.04 -2.44 14.60
N LEU A 68 6.28 -1.42 14.23
CA LEU A 68 5.69 -0.49 15.20
C LEU A 68 4.74 -1.19 16.17
N ARG A 69 3.92 -2.13 15.69
CA ARG A 69 3.04 -2.93 16.58
C ARG A 69 3.87 -3.73 17.58
N VAL A 70 4.94 -4.39 17.12
CA VAL A 70 5.87 -5.14 17.97
C VAL A 70 6.51 -4.22 19.02
N VAL A 71 7.03 -3.07 18.61
CA VAL A 71 7.61 -2.06 19.53
C VAL A 71 6.59 -1.58 20.54
N ARG A 72 5.37 -1.24 20.12
CA ARG A 72 4.31 -0.77 21.01
C ARG A 72 3.90 -1.84 22.03
N GLU A 73 3.74 -3.09 21.59
CA GLU A 73 3.44 -4.21 22.49
C GLU A 73 4.55 -4.42 23.52
N ALA A 74 5.82 -4.31 23.10
CA ALA A 74 6.96 -4.36 24.00
C ALA A 74 7.01 -3.17 24.98
N LEU A 75 6.69 -1.95 24.54
CA LEU A 75 6.61 -0.77 25.42
C LEU A 75 5.51 -0.93 26.48
N ILE A 76 4.32 -1.41 26.09
CA ILE A 76 3.22 -1.68 27.03
C ILE A 76 3.69 -2.70 28.08
N ALA A 77 4.32 -3.80 27.64
CA ALA A 77 4.81 -4.84 28.53
C ALA A 77 5.92 -4.35 29.48
N ALA A 78 6.84 -3.52 29.00
CA ALA A 78 7.98 -3.03 29.77
C ALA A 78 7.61 -1.91 30.76
N THR A 79 6.60 -1.08 30.44
CA THR A 79 6.27 0.12 31.21
C THR A 79 4.94 0.05 31.96
N GLY A 80 4.04 -0.87 31.58
CA GLY A 80 2.66 -0.93 32.08
C GLY A 80 1.72 0.14 31.50
N GLU A 81 2.23 1.08 30.69
CA GLU A 81 1.41 2.11 30.05
C GLU A 81 0.66 1.54 28.84
N SER A 82 -0.67 1.60 28.87
CA SER A 82 -1.54 1.04 27.80
C SER A 82 -1.48 1.83 26.49
N THR A 83 -1.11 3.11 26.57
CA THR A 83 -1.04 4.06 25.46
C THR A 83 0.32 4.76 25.39
N PRO A 84 1.42 4.02 25.15
CA PRO A 84 2.77 4.54 25.35
C PRO A 84 3.23 5.55 24.28
N LEU A 85 2.44 5.79 23.24
CA LEU A 85 2.79 6.65 22.11
C LEU A 85 1.68 7.69 21.90
N ASP A 86 2.06 8.97 21.93
CA ASP A 86 1.18 10.05 21.49
C ASP A 86 0.95 10.03 19.96
N LEU A 87 0.04 10.87 19.49
CA LEU A 87 -0.34 10.94 18.08
C LEU A 87 0.84 11.29 17.17
N GLU A 88 1.67 12.26 17.58
CA GLU A 88 2.79 12.75 16.78
C GLU A 88 3.88 11.68 16.64
N THR A 89 4.24 11.04 17.76
CA THR A 89 5.18 9.92 17.81
C THR A 89 4.65 8.74 17.01
N HIS A 90 3.36 8.42 17.11
CA HIS A 90 2.75 7.36 16.31
C HIS A 90 2.91 7.61 14.80
N TYR A 91 2.60 8.81 14.31
CA TYR A 91 2.76 9.14 12.89
C TYR A 91 4.23 9.18 12.46
N PHE A 92 5.10 9.72 13.31
CA PHE A 92 6.55 9.71 13.08
C PHE A 92 7.09 8.28 12.90
N LEU A 93 6.73 7.37 13.81
CA LEU A 93 7.19 5.98 13.74
C LEU A 93 6.48 5.18 12.65
N SER A 94 5.23 5.45 12.30
CA SER A 94 4.48 4.65 11.32
C SER A 94 4.76 5.04 9.86
N VAL A 95 4.92 6.34 9.58
CA VAL A 95 5.10 6.88 8.22
C VAL A 95 6.54 7.31 7.97
N GLY A 96 7.33 7.52 9.03
CA GLY A 96 8.72 7.99 8.93
C GLY A 96 8.85 9.50 9.04
N GLY A 97 7.85 10.22 9.54
CA GLY A 97 7.83 11.68 9.59
C GLY A 97 7.37 12.30 8.26
N VAL A 98 6.56 13.35 8.35
CA VAL A 98 6.14 14.16 7.21
C VAL A 98 7.01 15.40 7.22
N LYS A 99 7.74 15.65 6.14
CA LYS A 99 8.57 16.85 6.02
C LYS A 99 7.68 18.09 6.16
N GLY A 100 7.90 18.87 7.22
CA GLY A 100 7.28 20.18 7.37
C GLY A 100 7.78 21.15 6.29
N ARG A 101 7.16 22.33 6.20
CA ARG A 101 7.63 23.41 5.30
C ARG A 101 8.89 24.12 5.82
N GLU A 102 9.37 23.74 7.00
CA GLU A 102 10.52 24.38 7.65
C GLU A 102 11.83 23.98 6.96
N LYS A 103 12.77 24.93 6.90
CA LYS A 103 14.11 24.68 6.35
C LYS A 103 14.84 23.72 7.29
N GLU A 104 15.44 22.67 6.70
CA GLU A 104 16.28 21.74 7.45
C GLU A 104 17.37 22.52 8.19
N ASP A 105 17.30 22.48 9.52
CA ASP A 105 18.39 22.90 10.37
C ASP A 105 19.60 22.05 10.00
N LYS A 106 20.77 22.68 9.78
CA LYS A 106 21.99 21.98 9.36
C LYS A 106 22.26 20.79 10.29
N LEU A 107 22.04 19.60 9.73
CA LEU A 107 22.41 18.27 10.20
C LEU A 107 23.19 18.23 11.51
N ASN A 108 22.51 18.14 12.66
CA ASN A 108 23.20 17.73 13.88
C ASN A 108 23.43 16.21 13.82
N LEU A 109 24.55 15.81 13.21
CA LEU A 109 24.97 14.41 13.03
C LEU A 109 24.94 13.64 14.36
N THR A 110 25.29 14.30 15.46
CA THR A 110 25.24 13.72 16.82
C THR A 110 23.82 13.33 17.21
N ARG A 111 22.83 14.21 16.99
CA ARG A 111 21.41 13.88 17.23
C ARG A 111 20.93 12.73 16.35
N GLN A 112 21.38 12.62 15.10
CA GLN A 112 21.03 11.49 14.24
C GLN A 112 21.62 10.17 14.75
N LEU A 113 22.89 10.18 15.16
CA LEU A 113 23.57 9.01 15.71
C LEU A 113 22.92 8.57 17.04
N GLU A 114 22.59 9.51 17.91
CA GLU A 114 21.89 9.23 19.16
C GLU A 114 20.51 8.63 18.92
N ARG A 115 19.72 9.17 17.97
CA ARG A 115 18.43 8.59 17.59
C ARG A 115 18.56 7.17 17.08
N ARG A 116 19.53 6.88 16.20
CA ARG A 116 19.75 5.52 15.71
C ARG A 116 20.12 4.56 16.83
N ARG A 117 20.91 5.02 17.81
CA ARG A 117 21.32 4.20 18.96
C ARG A 117 20.15 3.86 19.87
N ARG A 118 19.26 4.81 20.14
CA ARG A 118 18.11 4.63 21.04
C ARG A 118 16.91 3.94 20.38
N ASN A 119 16.64 4.27 19.12
CA ASN A 119 15.43 3.86 18.44
C ASN A 119 15.72 2.82 17.34
N PRO A 120 15.60 1.51 17.64
CA PRO A 120 15.87 0.46 16.67
C PRO A 120 14.92 0.50 15.47
N LEU A 121 13.67 0.98 15.64
CA LEU A 121 12.71 1.12 14.54
C LEU A 121 13.16 2.19 13.54
N ILE A 122 13.61 3.35 14.04
CA ILE A 122 14.13 4.44 13.19
C ILE A 122 15.48 4.07 12.59
N SER A 123 16.34 3.36 13.32
CA SER A 123 17.59 2.85 12.75
C SER A 123 17.33 1.89 11.59
N LEU A 124 16.38 0.97 11.75
CA LEU A 124 16.03 -0.01 10.73
C LEU A 124 15.30 0.61 9.53
N PHE A 125 14.23 1.37 9.75
CA PHE A 125 13.35 1.87 8.69
C PHE A 125 13.63 3.32 8.25
N GLY A 126 14.43 4.08 9.00
CA GLY A 126 14.73 5.48 8.72
C GLY A 126 13.65 6.47 9.16
N ALA A 127 13.91 7.74 8.91
CA ALA A 127 12.98 8.85 9.11
C ALA A 127 13.30 10.01 8.15
N GLY A 128 12.33 10.87 7.89
CA GLY A 128 12.43 12.02 7.00
C GLY A 128 12.62 13.34 7.74
N ASP A 129 12.29 13.42 9.03
CA ASP A 129 12.38 14.65 9.82
C ASP A 129 12.69 14.38 11.30
N PRO A 130 13.96 14.53 11.74
CA PRO A 130 15.13 14.78 10.90
C PRO A 130 15.45 13.56 10.02
N TRP A 131 16.09 13.80 8.86
CA TRP A 131 16.47 12.72 7.94
C TRP A 131 17.42 11.71 8.61
N VAL A 132 17.02 10.44 8.62
CA VAL A 132 17.82 9.29 9.08
C VAL A 132 17.66 8.18 8.05
N GLN A 133 18.76 7.81 7.37
CA GLN A 133 18.74 6.70 6.41
C GLN A 133 18.52 5.35 7.11
N GLY A 134 17.44 4.63 6.78
CA GLY A 134 17.22 3.29 7.34
C GLY A 134 18.26 2.26 6.88
N ARG A 135 18.52 1.25 7.71
CA ARG A 135 19.40 0.12 7.40
C ARG A 135 18.74 -0.97 6.54
N LEU A 136 17.41 -1.01 6.50
CA LEU A 136 16.66 -1.90 5.62
C LEU A 136 16.55 -1.27 4.24
N CYS A 137 16.97 -1.99 3.21
CA CYS A 137 16.59 -1.80 1.82
C CYS A 137 15.55 -2.85 1.45
N THR A 138 14.53 -2.44 0.70
CA THR A 138 13.45 -3.30 0.24
C THR A 138 13.43 -3.23 -1.28
N GLN A 139 13.51 -4.37 -1.95
CA GLN A 139 13.35 -4.43 -3.40
C GLN A 139 11.86 -4.30 -3.77
N PRO A 140 11.51 -3.85 -4.98
CA PRO A 140 10.16 -4.09 -5.50
C PRO A 140 9.89 -5.61 -5.57
N ALA A 141 8.62 -6.01 -5.66
CA ALA A 141 8.28 -7.36 -6.06
C ALA A 141 7.84 -7.35 -7.53
N ILE A 142 8.62 -8.00 -8.39
CA ILE A 142 8.47 -7.95 -9.84
C ILE A 142 8.06 -9.35 -10.33
N PRO A 143 7.00 -9.50 -11.13
CA PRO A 143 6.63 -10.80 -11.71
C PRO A 143 7.81 -11.48 -12.41
N LYS A 144 8.07 -12.75 -12.10
CA LYS A 144 9.13 -13.55 -12.75
C LYS A 144 8.98 -13.61 -14.26
N THR A 145 7.73 -13.68 -14.72
CA THR A 145 7.37 -13.48 -16.11
C THR A 145 6.73 -12.11 -16.23
N PRO A 146 7.30 -11.18 -17.02
CA PRO A 146 6.75 -9.85 -17.20
C PRO A 146 5.25 -9.88 -17.55
N LEU A 147 4.48 -9.06 -16.84
CA LEU A 147 3.02 -8.99 -17.00
C LEU A 147 2.64 -7.56 -17.34
N THR A 148 2.22 -7.30 -18.57
CA THR A 148 1.79 -5.97 -19.00
C THR A 148 0.47 -5.58 -18.33
N LEU A 149 0.20 -4.28 -18.20
CA LEU A 149 -1.06 -3.81 -17.62
C LEU A 149 -2.28 -4.33 -18.39
N ALA A 150 -2.21 -4.41 -19.72
CA ALA A 150 -3.28 -4.93 -20.57
C ALA A 150 -3.56 -6.42 -20.34
N ALA A 151 -2.55 -7.21 -19.93
CA ALA A 151 -2.69 -8.62 -19.60
C ALA A 151 -3.18 -8.88 -18.17
N THR A 152 -3.34 -7.83 -17.34
CA THR A 152 -3.83 -7.99 -15.98
C THR A 152 -5.36 -8.02 -15.91
N PRO A 153 -5.95 -8.95 -15.14
CA PRO A 153 -7.39 -9.00 -14.97
C PRO A 153 -7.91 -7.76 -14.24
N ILE A 154 -9.16 -7.40 -14.56
CA ILE A 154 -9.90 -6.32 -13.91
C ILE A 154 -11.00 -6.96 -13.06
N ILE A 155 -10.99 -6.67 -11.76
CA ILE A 155 -12.11 -7.03 -10.88
C ILE A 155 -13.12 -5.89 -10.91
N ASN A 156 -14.30 -6.16 -11.44
CA ASN A 156 -15.42 -5.23 -11.45
C ASN A 156 -16.33 -5.46 -10.24
N GLY A 157 -16.85 -4.37 -9.69
CA GLY A 157 -17.87 -4.46 -8.65
C GLY A 157 -19.26 -4.38 -9.28
N VAL A 158 -20.13 -5.31 -8.90
CA VAL A 158 -21.54 -5.27 -9.30
C VAL A 158 -22.32 -4.57 -8.18
N ARG A 159 -23.01 -3.50 -8.54
CA ARG A 159 -24.08 -2.93 -7.71
C ARG A 159 -25.38 -3.21 -8.44
N SER A 160 -26.29 -3.90 -7.76
CA SER A 160 -27.62 -4.22 -8.25
C SER A 160 -28.64 -3.69 -7.27
N ASP A 161 -29.72 -3.14 -7.81
CA ASP A 161 -30.94 -2.82 -7.07
C ASP A 161 -31.44 -4.07 -6.32
N ASP A 162 -31.69 -3.91 -5.01
CA ASP A 162 -32.04 -5.01 -4.12
C ASP A 162 -33.45 -5.54 -4.42
N PHE A 163 -34.40 -4.66 -4.77
CA PHE A 163 -35.76 -5.05 -5.16
C PHE A 163 -35.78 -5.77 -6.50
N MET A 164 -34.82 -5.50 -7.39
CA MET A 164 -34.66 -6.27 -8.63
C MET A 164 -34.07 -7.66 -8.37
N ARG A 165 -33.21 -7.79 -7.37
CA ARG A 165 -32.59 -9.08 -7.00
C ARG A 165 -33.55 -9.94 -6.18
N ASN A 166 -34.34 -9.31 -5.31
CA ASN A 166 -35.31 -9.95 -4.44
C ASN A 166 -36.60 -9.10 -4.37
N PRO A 167 -37.53 -9.29 -5.32
CA PRO A 167 -38.79 -8.55 -5.34
C PRO A 167 -39.62 -8.68 -4.06
N ASP A 168 -39.48 -9.78 -3.32
CA ASP A 168 -40.19 -10.01 -2.06
C ASP A 168 -39.80 -8.98 -0.99
N GLN A 169 -38.67 -8.27 -1.12
CA GLN A 169 -38.32 -7.18 -0.20
C GLN A 169 -39.30 -5.99 -0.28
N LEU A 170 -40.02 -5.83 -1.40
CA LEU A 170 -41.02 -4.77 -1.56
C LEU A 170 -42.19 -4.90 -0.57
N ILE A 171 -42.45 -6.10 -0.02
CA ILE A 171 -43.51 -6.31 0.97
C ILE A 171 -43.25 -5.57 2.29
N PHE A 172 -42.00 -5.17 2.55
CA PHE A 172 -41.60 -4.43 3.75
C PHE A 172 -41.58 -2.91 3.55
N ILE A 173 -41.94 -2.44 2.36
CA ILE A 173 -41.95 -1.02 1.99
C ILE A 173 -43.40 -0.53 1.90
N ALA A 174 -43.65 0.69 2.38
CA ALA A 174 -44.96 1.30 2.28
C ALA A 174 -45.37 1.51 0.79
N PRO A 175 -46.64 1.29 0.40
CA PRO A 175 -47.04 1.33 -1.01
C PRO A 175 -46.75 2.65 -1.74
N ASP A 176 -46.81 3.78 -1.04
CA ASP A 176 -46.47 5.11 -1.54
C ASP A 176 -44.96 5.28 -1.81
N GLU A 177 -44.11 4.67 -0.98
CA GLU A 177 -42.65 4.63 -1.20
C GLU A 177 -42.25 3.71 -2.37
N VAL A 178 -43.03 2.66 -2.65
CA VAL A 178 -42.83 1.82 -3.85
C VAL A 178 -43.05 2.62 -5.13
N ALA A 179 -44.04 3.51 -5.16
CA ALA A 179 -44.27 4.42 -6.29
C ALA A 179 -43.09 5.39 -6.49
N SER A 180 -42.55 5.94 -5.39
CA SER A 180 -41.35 6.78 -5.42
C SER A 180 -40.12 6.04 -5.96
N TRP A 181 -39.94 4.76 -5.62
CA TRP A 181 -38.85 3.93 -6.18
C TRP A 181 -39.01 3.69 -7.70
N LEU A 182 -40.23 3.41 -8.18
CA LEU A 182 -40.49 3.25 -9.61
C LEU A 182 -40.14 4.52 -10.41
N LEU A 183 -40.54 5.68 -9.91
CA LEU A 183 -40.20 6.99 -10.48
C LEU A 183 -38.67 7.22 -10.51
N MET A 184 -37.96 6.91 -9.42
CA MET A 184 -36.50 7.02 -9.36
C MET A 184 -35.81 6.15 -10.42
N ARG A 185 -36.36 4.96 -10.69
CA ARG A 185 -35.82 4.03 -11.68
C ARG A 185 -36.03 4.51 -13.12
N GLU A 186 -37.21 5.04 -13.43
CA GLU A 186 -37.50 5.62 -14.75
C GLU A 186 -36.56 6.80 -15.02
N GLN A 187 -36.44 7.72 -14.06
CA GLN A 187 -35.50 8.85 -14.13
C GLN A 187 -34.05 8.40 -14.33
N THR A 188 -33.62 7.33 -13.64
CA THR A 188 -32.27 6.77 -13.81
C THR A 188 -32.01 6.30 -15.25
N THR A 189 -33.03 5.73 -15.90
CA THR A 189 -32.93 5.24 -17.29
C THR A 189 -32.82 6.42 -18.26
N GLU A 190 -33.63 7.47 -18.08
CA GLU A 190 -33.54 8.70 -18.87
C GLU A 190 -32.20 9.42 -18.72
N VAL A 191 -31.65 9.49 -17.50
CA VAL A 191 -30.34 10.10 -17.26
C VAL A 191 -29.22 9.35 -17.99
N SER A 192 -29.33 8.03 -18.11
CA SER A 192 -28.33 7.23 -18.82
C SER A 192 -28.30 7.54 -20.32
N THR A 193 -29.46 7.76 -20.95
CA THR A 193 -29.55 8.13 -22.37
C THR A 193 -29.06 9.56 -22.60
N VAL A 194 -29.36 10.48 -21.68
CA VAL A 194 -28.86 11.86 -21.72
C VAL A 194 -27.33 11.90 -21.58
N LYS A 195 -26.73 11.09 -20.70
CA LYS A 195 -25.26 10.99 -20.59
C LYS A 195 -24.59 10.46 -21.87
N ALA A 196 -25.20 9.50 -22.54
CA ALA A 196 -24.71 9.04 -23.85
C ALA A 196 -24.75 10.17 -24.89
N ARG A 197 -25.83 10.96 -24.89
CA ARG A 197 -25.97 12.15 -25.75
C ARG A 197 -24.91 13.22 -25.45
N GLN A 198 -24.59 13.48 -24.18
CA GLN A 198 -23.51 14.40 -23.78
C GLN A 198 -22.16 13.99 -24.37
N GLN A 199 -21.84 12.69 -24.36
CA GLN A 199 -20.58 12.20 -24.92
C GLN A 199 -20.53 12.41 -26.45
N SER A 200 -21.63 12.17 -27.17
CA SER A 200 -21.70 12.46 -28.60
C SER A 200 -21.59 13.95 -28.90
N LEU A 201 -22.24 14.81 -28.09
CA LEU A 201 -22.18 16.27 -28.24
C LEU A 201 -20.75 16.79 -28.03
N ARG A 202 -20.04 16.32 -26.99
CA ARG A 202 -18.63 16.68 -26.75
C ARG A 202 -17.71 16.30 -27.93
N ARG A 203 -17.92 15.11 -28.52
CA ARG A 203 -17.18 14.68 -29.71
C ARG A 203 -17.52 15.54 -30.94
N ALA A 204 -18.80 15.89 -31.10
CA ALA A 204 -19.28 16.72 -32.20
C ALA A 204 -18.74 18.17 -32.11
N ILE A 205 -18.71 18.77 -30.92
CA ILE A 205 -18.08 20.09 -30.67
C ILE A 205 -16.59 20.05 -31.01
N ALA A 206 -15.88 19.02 -30.55
CA ALA A 206 -14.46 18.87 -30.86
C ALA A 206 -14.19 18.71 -32.37
N LYS A 207 -15.12 18.10 -33.11
CA LYS A 207 -15.07 18.00 -34.58
C LYS A 207 -15.39 19.34 -35.25
N ALA A 208 -16.48 20.02 -34.86
CA ALA A 208 -16.87 21.32 -35.41
C ALA A 208 -15.77 22.40 -35.20
N ASN A 209 -15.12 22.40 -34.04
CA ASN A 209 -13.98 23.29 -33.77
C ASN A 209 -12.75 23.00 -34.65
N ARG A 210 -12.53 21.74 -35.05
CA ARG A 210 -11.46 21.39 -36.01
C ARG A 210 -11.82 21.80 -37.44
N GLU A 211 -13.11 21.80 -37.76
CA GLU A 211 -13.66 22.19 -39.06
C GLU A 211 -13.89 23.72 -39.16
N ALA A 212 -13.55 24.49 -38.11
CA ALA A 212 -13.77 25.94 -38.00
C ALA A 212 -15.23 26.39 -38.21
N ASP A 213 -16.19 25.51 -37.90
CA ASP A 213 -17.63 25.77 -37.98
C ASP A 213 -18.15 26.30 -36.64
N GLY A 214 -18.01 27.61 -36.45
CA GLY A 214 -18.30 28.31 -35.19
C GLY A 214 -19.77 28.28 -34.79
N ASP A 215 -20.68 28.43 -35.74
CA ASP A 215 -22.13 28.43 -35.49
C ASP A 215 -22.61 27.05 -35.01
N ARG A 216 -22.14 25.99 -35.68
CA ARG A 216 -22.44 24.61 -35.27
C ARG A 216 -21.85 24.27 -33.91
N ALA A 217 -20.63 24.73 -33.62
CA ALA A 217 -20.01 24.53 -32.31
C ALA A 217 -20.82 25.22 -31.19
N GLN A 218 -21.36 26.40 -31.44
CA GLN A 218 -22.17 27.15 -30.48
C GLN A 218 -23.53 26.49 -30.22
N THR A 219 -24.24 26.02 -31.26
CA THR A 219 -25.51 25.28 -31.10
C THR A 219 -25.31 24.01 -30.28
N LEU A 220 -24.26 23.23 -30.59
CA LEU A 220 -23.96 21.99 -29.86
C LEU A 220 -23.55 22.24 -28.40
N ALA A 221 -22.93 23.38 -28.12
CA ALA A 221 -22.57 23.78 -26.75
C ALA A 221 -23.81 24.11 -25.89
N GLU A 222 -24.83 24.75 -26.48
CA GLU A 222 -26.09 25.02 -25.78
C GLU A 222 -26.89 23.74 -25.52
N GLU A 223 -26.94 22.82 -26.48
CA GLU A 223 -27.51 21.48 -26.27
C GLU A 223 -26.78 20.69 -25.17
N LEU A 224 -25.44 20.83 -25.09
CA LEU A 224 -24.65 20.21 -24.04
C LEU A 224 -24.98 20.79 -22.66
N LYS A 225 -25.20 22.10 -22.57
CA LYS A 225 -25.58 22.79 -21.33
C LYS A 225 -26.95 22.33 -20.82
N GLN A 226 -27.95 22.24 -21.70
CA GLN A 226 -29.27 21.71 -21.34
C GLN A 226 -29.19 20.25 -20.87
N ALA A 227 -28.37 19.43 -21.53
CA ALA A 227 -28.13 18.06 -21.09
C ALA A 227 -27.41 18.00 -19.74
N ASP A 228 -26.46 18.90 -19.45
CA ASP A 228 -25.78 19.01 -18.15
C ASP A 228 -26.76 19.38 -17.01
N GLU A 229 -27.71 20.28 -17.24
CA GLU A 229 -28.74 20.65 -16.26
C GLU A 229 -29.66 19.47 -15.91
N ILE A 230 -30.09 18.69 -16.91
CA ILE A 230 -30.91 17.48 -16.70
C ILE A 230 -30.16 16.45 -15.84
N VAL A 231 -28.87 16.23 -16.11
CA VAL A 231 -28.06 15.26 -15.35
C VAL A 231 -27.79 15.77 -13.93
N GLN A 232 -27.55 17.06 -13.73
CA GLN A 232 -27.29 17.65 -12.41
C GLN A 232 -28.51 17.58 -11.47
N ASN A 233 -29.71 17.75 -12.01
CA ASN A 233 -30.95 17.72 -11.25
C ASN A 233 -31.51 16.31 -11.03
N SER A 234 -30.86 15.29 -11.59
CA SER A 234 -31.34 13.91 -11.47
C SER A 234 -30.88 13.20 -10.20
N ALA A 235 -31.74 12.31 -9.69
CA ALA A 235 -31.41 11.46 -8.55
C ALA A 235 -30.22 10.53 -8.87
N ASN A 236 -29.44 10.19 -7.83
CA ASN A 236 -28.30 9.29 -7.99
C ASN A 236 -28.78 7.91 -8.46
N PRO A 237 -28.23 7.36 -9.57
CA PRO A 237 -28.61 6.04 -10.06
C PRO A 237 -28.42 4.95 -9.01
N VAL A 238 -29.41 4.08 -8.84
CA VAL A 238 -29.30 2.89 -7.96
C VAL A 238 -28.29 1.88 -8.51
N ASN A 239 -28.27 1.71 -9.84
CA ASN A 239 -27.36 0.80 -10.56
C ASN A 239 -26.16 1.57 -11.15
N LEU A 240 -25.18 1.91 -10.32
CA LEU A 240 -23.88 2.42 -10.79
C LEU A 240 -22.84 1.29 -10.77
N PRO A 241 -22.45 0.73 -11.93
CA PRO A 241 -21.37 -0.25 -11.98
C PRO A 241 -20.09 0.38 -11.45
N LEU A 242 -19.38 -0.36 -10.58
CA LEU A 242 -18.09 0.11 -10.09
C LEU A 242 -17.06 -0.06 -11.19
N ALA A 243 -16.30 1.00 -11.48
CA ALA A 243 -15.26 1.03 -12.51
C ALA A 243 -14.17 -0.05 -12.37
N GLY A 244 -14.13 -0.76 -11.24
CA GLY A 244 -13.23 -1.87 -11.01
C GLY A 244 -11.79 -1.45 -10.74
N TYR A 245 -10.91 -2.44 -10.71
CA TYR A 245 -9.48 -2.26 -10.48
C TYR A 245 -8.67 -3.43 -11.07
N HIS A 246 -7.51 -3.10 -11.62
CA HIS A 246 -6.53 -4.07 -12.09
C HIS A 246 -5.86 -4.77 -10.90
N VAL A 247 -5.57 -6.06 -11.07
CA VAL A 247 -4.90 -6.88 -10.07
C VAL A 247 -3.80 -7.73 -10.68
N ILE A 248 -2.71 -7.94 -9.94
CA ILE A 248 -1.80 -9.05 -10.25
C ILE A 248 -2.56 -10.34 -9.91
N PRO A 249 -2.67 -11.30 -10.84
CA PRO A 249 -3.51 -12.47 -10.63
C PRO A 249 -2.98 -13.35 -9.48
N LYS A 250 -3.90 -14.08 -8.84
CA LYS A 250 -3.56 -15.18 -7.93
C LYS A 250 -2.64 -16.17 -8.65
N GLY A 251 -1.67 -16.72 -7.94
CA GLY A 251 -0.67 -17.66 -8.45
C GLY A 251 0.55 -16.99 -9.08
N ALA A 252 0.55 -15.67 -9.27
CA ALA A 252 1.72 -14.96 -9.75
C ALA A 252 2.88 -15.07 -8.74
N ARG A 253 4.07 -15.43 -9.25
CA ARG A 253 5.33 -15.43 -8.49
C ARG A 253 6.11 -14.17 -8.81
N LEU A 254 6.52 -13.46 -7.78
CA LEU A 254 7.21 -12.17 -7.89
C LEU A 254 8.59 -12.27 -7.24
N GLU A 255 9.65 -11.99 -8.01
CA GLU A 255 11.00 -11.86 -7.47
C GLU A 255 11.05 -10.71 -6.47
N HIS A 256 11.64 -10.97 -5.32
CA HIS A 256 11.67 -10.01 -4.23
C HIS A 256 12.82 -10.28 -3.26
N GLY A 257 13.21 -9.25 -2.52
CA GLY A 257 14.25 -9.37 -1.52
C GLY A 257 14.39 -8.16 -0.61
N PHE A 258 15.15 -8.39 0.46
CA PHE A 258 15.56 -7.37 1.41
C PHE A 258 17.07 -7.34 1.52
N ILE A 259 17.62 -6.20 1.90
CA ILE A 259 19.01 -6.08 2.30
C ILE A 259 19.04 -5.33 3.63
N LEU A 260 19.62 -5.92 4.66
CA LEU A 260 19.96 -5.23 5.90
C LEU A 260 21.43 -4.81 5.79
N ILE A 261 21.70 -3.52 5.86
CA ILE A 261 23.05 -2.95 5.69
C ILE A 261 23.58 -2.49 7.03
N ASP A 262 24.73 -3.04 7.43
CA ASP A 262 25.43 -2.69 8.68
C ASP A 262 24.47 -2.79 9.90
N ALA A 263 23.60 -3.81 9.91
CA ALA A 263 22.62 -4.03 10.96
C ALA A 263 23.24 -4.76 12.16
N ASN A 264 22.90 -4.36 13.38
CA ASN A 264 23.25 -5.09 14.59
C ASN A 264 22.20 -6.17 14.92
N ALA A 265 22.50 -7.01 15.91
CA ALA A 265 21.62 -8.11 16.33
C ALA A 265 20.20 -7.65 16.73
N VAL A 266 20.06 -6.49 17.40
CA VAL A 266 18.76 -5.94 17.81
C VAL A 266 17.94 -5.49 16.59
N GLU A 267 18.57 -4.84 15.62
CA GLU A 267 17.93 -4.39 14.38
C GLU A 267 17.49 -5.58 13.51
N ILE A 268 18.31 -6.62 13.43
CA ILE A 268 17.97 -7.88 12.74
C ILE A 268 16.81 -8.58 13.46
N GLY A 269 16.86 -8.69 14.79
CA GLY A 269 15.80 -9.32 15.57
C GLY A 269 14.47 -8.56 15.47
N LEU A 270 14.49 -7.22 15.48
CA LEU A 270 13.30 -6.41 15.23
C LEU A 270 12.73 -6.66 13.82
N PHE A 271 13.58 -6.81 12.81
CA PHE A 271 13.15 -7.15 11.46
C PHE A 271 12.47 -8.53 11.40
N LEU A 272 13.05 -9.55 12.04
CA LEU A 272 12.45 -10.88 12.14
C LEU A 272 11.12 -10.86 12.91
N ALA A 273 11.05 -10.12 14.02
CA ALA A 273 9.81 -9.95 14.77
C ALA A 273 8.73 -9.22 13.94
N ALA A 274 9.11 -8.25 13.11
CA ALA A 274 8.19 -7.60 12.18
C ALA A 274 7.67 -8.56 11.10
N LEU A 275 8.53 -9.45 10.59
CA LEU A 275 8.13 -10.52 9.66
C LEU A 275 7.17 -11.52 10.32
N LYS A 276 7.48 -12.00 11.54
CA LYS A 276 6.58 -12.83 12.36
C LYS A 276 5.22 -12.16 12.55
N ARG A 277 5.21 -10.87 12.87
CA ARG A 277 3.94 -10.13 13.03
C ARG A 277 3.20 -10.00 11.70
N PHE A 278 3.91 -9.75 10.60
CA PHE A 278 3.30 -9.66 9.27
C PHE A 278 2.71 -10.99 8.79
N SER A 279 3.33 -12.14 9.12
CA SER A 279 2.86 -13.47 8.67
C SER A 279 1.49 -13.86 9.26
N THR A 280 1.09 -13.28 10.39
CA THR A 280 -0.25 -13.49 10.96
C THR A 280 -1.38 -13.02 10.03
N LEU A 281 -1.13 -12.00 9.20
CA LEU A 281 -2.07 -11.49 8.22
C LEU A 281 -1.29 -10.77 7.09
N PRO A 282 -0.67 -11.53 6.17
CA PRO A 282 0.30 -10.99 5.22
C PRO A 282 -0.40 -10.36 4.02
N LEU A 283 -1.05 -9.23 4.26
CA LEU A 283 -1.83 -8.49 3.28
C LEU A 283 -1.05 -7.30 2.72
N LEU A 284 -0.85 -7.28 1.41
CA LEU A 284 -0.30 -6.17 0.64
C LEU A 284 -1.39 -5.48 -0.17
N GLY A 285 -1.32 -4.15 -0.26
CA GLY A 285 -2.24 -3.37 -1.09
C GLY A 285 -3.59 -3.03 -0.47
N GLY A 286 -4.50 -2.63 -1.36
CA GLY A 286 -5.87 -2.22 -1.08
C GLY A 286 -6.88 -3.33 -1.34
N HIS A 287 -8.18 -2.97 -1.35
CA HIS A 287 -9.29 -3.89 -1.63
C HIS A 287 -9.31 -5.16 -0.75
N ARG A 288 -8.84 -5.03 0.50
CA ARG A 288 -8.81 -6.13 1.48
C ARG A 288 -10.19 -6.69 1.78
N ASN A 289 -11.21 -5.83 1.79
CA ASN A 289 -12.62 -6.23 1.97
C ASN A 289 -13.17 -7.05 0.79
N HIS A 290 -12.46 -7.09 -0.34
CA HIS A 290 -12.75 -7.98 -1.48
C HIS A 290 -11.84 -9.22 -1.49
N GLY A 291 -11.12 -9.50 -0.39
CA GLY A 291 -10.22 -10.65 -0.27
C GLY A 291 -8.87 -10.48 -1.01
N CYS A 292 -8.52 -9.28 -1.48
CA CYS A 292 -7.28 -9.03 -2.19
C CYS A 292 -6.07 -8.87 -1.24
N GLY A 293 -4.89 -9.19 -1.76
CA GLY A 293 -3.61 -8.83 -1.16
C GLY A 293 -2.87 -9.92 -0.38
N LEU A 294 -3.42 -11.13 -0.29
CA LEU A 294 -2.81 -12.21 0.49
C LEU A 294 -1.57 -12.77 -0.23
N ILE A 295 -0.47 -12.91 0.50
CA ILE A 295 0.78 -13.45 -0.03
C ILE A 295 1.40 -14.54 0.85
N SER A 296 2.14 -15.43 0.21
CA SER A 296 3.19 -16.25 0.82
C SER A 296 4.55 -15.73 0.37
N ALA A 297 5.62 -16.08 1.10
CA ALA A 297 6.97 -15.71 0.70
C ALA A 297 8.01 -16.74 1.10
N PHE A 298 9.10 -16.76 0.35
CA PHE A 298 10.30 -17.54 0.65
C PHE A 298 11.52 -16.67 0.42
N TRP A 299 12.46 -16.68 1.38
CA TRP A 299 13.76 -16.03 1.23
C TRP A 299 14.87 -16.90 1.79
N THR A 300 15.94 -17.06 1.03
CA THR A 300 17.23 -17.54 1.54
C THR A 300 17.99 -16.35 2.10
N VAL A 301 18.48 -16.48 3.33
CA VAL A 301 19.25 -15.46 4.02
C VAL A 301 20.74 -15.71 3.81
N LEU A 302 21.44 -14.70 3.32
CA LEU A 302 22.87 -14.74 3.04
C LEU A 302 23.57 -13.66 3.84
N LEU A 303 24.64 -14.02 4.55
CA LEU A 303 25.55 -13.08 5.18
C LEU A 303 26.64 -12.71 4.19
N ARG A 304 26.81 -11.41 3.93
CA ARG A 304 27.93 -10.92 3.12
C ARG A 304 29.23 -11.03 3.92
N ARG A 305 30.23 -11.63 3.30
CA ARG A 305 31.63 -11.64 3.75
C ARG A 305 32.49 -10.92 2.71
N ASP A 306 33.75 -10.67 3.04
CA ASP A 306 34.69 -10.03 2.11
C ASP A 306 34.99 -10.91 0.88
N ASP A 307 35.00 -12.24 1.08
CA ASP A 307 35.30 -13.26 0.08
C ASP A 307 34.07 -13.88 -0.59
N GLY A 308 32.85 -13.50 -0.20
CA GLY A 308 31.64 -14.10 -0.75
C GLY A 308 30.38 -13.87 0.06
N SER A 309 29.51 -14.89 0.08
CA SER A 309 28.31 -14.89 0.90
C SER A 309 28.05 -16.27 1.49
N GLU A 310 27.67 -16.29 2.75
CA GLU A 310 27.44 -17.50 3.53
C GLU A 310 25.95 -17.64 3.84
N THR A 311 25.35 -18.79 3.54
CA THR A 311 23.94 -19.05 3.85
C THR A 311 23.72 -19.12 5.36
N GLN A 312 22.74 -18.38 5.85
CA GLN A 312 22.37 -18.29 7.27
C GLN A 312 21.06 -19.01 7.59
N GLY A 313 20.37 -19.53 6.58
CA GLY A 313 19.10 -20.25 6.71
C GLY A 313 18.05 -19.73 5.73
N ASP A 314 16.88 -20.36 5.78
CA ASP A 314 15.74 -20.03 4.93
C ASP A 314 14.56 -19.55 5.77
N ILE A 315 13.83 -18.56 5.26
CA ILE A 315 12.62 -18.03 5.88
C ILE A 315 11.44 -18.34 4.97
N ARG A 316 10.43 -19.02 5.50
CA ARG A 316 9.13 -19.17 4.83
C ARG A 316 8.06 -18.42 5.59
N LEU A 317 7.30 -17.65 4.85
CA LEU A 317 6.08 -17.00 5.30
C LEU A 317 4.91 -17.68 4.63
N SER A 318 4.03 -18.26 5.44
CA SER A 318 2.73 -18.79 5.00
C SER A 318 1.62 -17.98 5.66
N PRO A 319 0.52 -17.67 4.95
CA PRO A 319 -0.64 -17.00 5.51
C PRO A 319 -1.12 -17.62 6.81
N TYR A 320 -1.47 -16.76 7.77
CA TYR A 320 -2.10 -17.14 9.04
C TYR A 320 -1.25 -18.07 9.92
N SER A 321 0.05 -18.15 9.63
CA SER A 321 1.01 -18.99 10.34
C SER A 321 2.19 -18.14 10.81
N GLU A 322 2.91 -18.58 11.83
CA GLU A 322 4.21 -17.97 12.14
C GLU A 322 5.19 -18.26 10.99
N ILE A 323 6.18 -17.37 10.80
CA ILE A 323 7.27 -17.67 9.87
C ILE A 323 8.04 -18.88 10.37
N THR A 324 8.50 -19.71 9.44
CA THR A 324 9.44 -20.79 9.76
C THR A 324 10.85 -20.37 9.38
N LEU A 325 11.79 -20.72 10.24
CA LEU A 325 13.22 -20.49 10.06
C LEU A 325 13.89 -21.86 9.90
N ASP A 326 14.01 -22.32 8.65
CA ASP A 326 14.61 -23.61 8.33
C ASP A 326 16.14 -23.45 8.29
N SER A 327 16.87 -24.39 8.90
CA SER A 327 18.35 -24.39 8.91
C SER A 327 18.96 -23.06 9.39
N ALA A 328 18.29 -22.40 10.34
CA ALA A 328 18.72 -21.10 10.86
C ALA A 328 20.05 -21.20 11.59
N SER A 329 20.99 -20.33 11.24
CA SER A 329 22.26 -20.19 11.91
C SER A 329 22.11 -19.57 13.30
N GLU A 330 23.14 -19.73 14.13
CA GLU A 330 23.21 -19.07 15.44
C GLU A 330 23.04 -17.56 15.34
N LEU A 331 23.46 -16.93 14.24
CA LEU A 331 23.30 -15.49 14.03
C LEU A 331 21.83 -15.08 14.06
N LEU A 332 20.96 -15.80 13.35
CA LEU A 332 19.53 -15.47 13.29
C LEU A 332 18.87 -15.72 14.65
N LEU A 333 19.19 -16.85 15.31
CA LEU A 333 18.67 -17.18 16.64
C LEU A 333 19.11 -16.15 17.70
N ASN A 334 20.39 -15.76 17.68
CA ASN A 334 20.94 -14.75 18.58
C ASN A 334 20.31 -13.37 18.33
N ALA A 335 19.97 -13.03 17.08
CA ALA A 335 19.27 -11.79 16.77
C ALA A 335 17.86 -11.76 17.38
N GLU A 336 17.12 -12.87 17.32
CA GLU A 336 15.80 -12.97 17.97
C GLU A 336 15.90 -12.77 19.48
N GLN A 337 16.87 -13.43 20.12
CA GLN A 337 17.13 -13.29 21.55
C GLN A 337 17.56 -11.86 21.91
N ALA A 338 18.43 -11.24 21.10
CA ALA A 338 18.88 -9.87 21.29
C ALA A 338 17.72 -8.88 21.24
N TRP A 339 16.78 -9.06 20.30
CA TRP A 339 15.55 -8.26 20.26
C TRP A 339 14.69 -8.50 21.50
N SER A 340 14.42 -9.74 21.90
CA SER A 340 13.62 -10.02 23.10
C SER A 340 14.22 -9.42 24.38
N ALA A 341 15.54 -9.52 24.55
CA ALA A 341 16.24 -8.93 25.69
C ALA A 341 16.21 -7.39 25.67
N HIS A 342 16.27 -6.78 24.49
CA HIS A 342 16.13 -5.33 24.32
C HIS A 342 14.68 -4.86 24.54
N ALA A 343 13.71 -5.61 24.02
CA ALA A 343 12.27 -5.34 24.14
C ALA A 343 11.82 -5.23 25.60
N ALA A 344 12.35 -6.10 26.48
CA ALA A 344 12.07 -6.08 27.92
C ALA A 344 12.57 -4.83 28.66
N LYS A 345 13.42 -4.01 28.03
CA LYS A 345 14.07 -2.84 28.62
C LYS A 345 13.73 -1.54 27.88
N LEU A 346 12.77 -1.58 26.95
CA LEU A 346 12.39 -0.39 26.19
C LEU A 346 11.80 0.67 27.11
N CYS A 347 12.15 1.93 26.84
CA CYS A 347 11.52 3.07 27.47
C CYS A 347 10.83 3.95 26.42
N ILE A 348 9.77 4.66 26.82
CA ILE A 348 9.00 5.54 25.93
C ILE A 348 9.87 6.66 25.34
N ALA A 349 10.83 7.17 26.14
CA ALA A 349 11.71 8.27 25.74
C ALA A 349 12.57 7.95 24.51
N ASP A 350 12.92 6.68 24.27
CA ASP A 350 13.69 6.26 23.10
C ASP A 350 12.92 6.47 21.78
N PHE A 351 11.59 6.57 21.85
CA PHE A 351 10.72 6.65 20.69
C PHE A 351 10.16 8.04 20.42
N SER A 352 10.34 8.98 21.35
CA SER A 352 9.87 10.36 21.21
C SER A 352 10.40 11.04 19.95
N LYS A 353 9.54 11.81 19.28
CA LYS A 353 9.95 12.67 18.17
C LYS A 353 10.87 13.79 18.65
N SER A 354 10.65 14.38 19.82
CA SER A 354 11.62 15.28 20.44
C SER A 354 12.62 14.44 21.24
N LEU A 355 13.88 14.40 20.80
CA LEU A 355 14.94 14.14 21.77
C LEU A 355 14.91 15.36 22.68
N GLY A 356 14.44 15.21 23.92
CA GLY A 356 14.50 16.29 24.90
C GLY A 356 15.87 16.94 24.83
N SER A 357 15.93 18.27 24.86
CA SER A 357 17.20 18.95 25.10
C SER A 357 17.79 18.31 26.35
N ALA A 358 18.90 17.61 26.21
CA ALA A 358 19.75 17.36 27.36
C ALA A 358 20.12 18.74 27.87
N GLU A 359 19.39 19.23 28.87
CA GLU A 359 19.88 20.28 29.72
C GLU A 359 21.23 19.78 30.23
N THR A 360 22.25 20.54 29.88
CA THR A 360 23.61 20.44 30.38
C THR A 360 23.58 20.21 31.89
N ALA A 361 24.07 19.04 32.31
CA ALA A 361 24.59 18.82 33.65
C ALA A 361 26.06 18.41 33.51
#